data_AF-A0A9W4DK13-F1
#
_entry.id   AF-A0A9W4DK13-F1
#
_cell.length_a   1.000
_cell.length_b   1.000
_cell.length_c   1.000
_cell.angle_alpha   90.00
_cell.angle_beta   90.00
_cell.angle_gamma   90.00
#
_symmetry.space_group_name_H-M   'P 1'
#
loop_
_entity.id
_entity.type
_entity.pdbx_description
1 polymer ?
#
loop_
_entity_poly.entity_id
_entity_poly.type
_entity_poly.pdbx_seq_one_letter_code
_entity_poly.pdbx_strand_id
1 'polypeptide(L)' 'MRGRGVGELLADDVVIDWPVSVERIVGRDYYVIINAEYPEGWSIRVLRIVAAGEEAVSEVEVPHETTGVHRVASFWTV' A
#
# COMPACT_ATOMS: atom_id res chain seq x y z
N MET A 1 19.25 6.14 -13.74
CA MET A 1 19.07 5.43 -12.46
C MET A 1 17.66 4.88 -12.45
N ARG A 2 17.48 3.56 -12.59
CA ARG A 2 16.16 2.94 -12.39
C ARG A 2 15.90 2.98 -10.88
N GLY A 3 14.92 3.77 -10.44
CA GLY A 3 14.58 3.87 -9.03
C GLY A 3 14.15 2.50 -8.50
N ARG A 4 14.54 2.19 -7.27
CA ARG A 4 14.08 0.99 -6.56
C ARG A 4 12.55 1.03 -6.51
N GLY A 5 11.89 0.04 -7.10
CA GLY A 5 10.44 -0.09 -7.01
C GLY A 5 10.01 -0.52 -5.61
N VAL A 6 8.72 -0.46 -5.30
CA VAL A 6 8.21 -0.86 -3.97
C VAL A 6 8.60 -2.29 -3.60
N GLY A 7 8.71 -3.20 -4.57
CA GLY A 7 9.12 -4.59 -4.32
C GLY A 7 10.51 -4.74 -3.67
N GLU A 8 11.44 -3.80 -3.91
CA GLU A 8 12.76 -3.84 -3.28
C GLU A 8 12.74 -3.37 -1.81
N LEU A 9 11.62 -2.79 -1.36
CA LEU A 9 11.42 -2.33 0.03
C LEU A 9 10.67 -3.36 0.88
N LEU A 10 10.19 -4.45 0.28
CA LEU A 10 9.36 -5.45 0.93
C LEU A 10 10.15 -6.73 1.17
N ALA A 11 9.93 -7.37 2.32
CA ALA A 11 10.37 -8.73 2.57
C ALA A 11 9.76 -9.69 1.53
N ASP A 12 10.51 -10.73 1.15
CA ASP A 12 10.07 -11.71 0.15
C ASP A 12 8.74 -12.38 0.56
N ASP A 13 8.55 -12.58 1.87
CA ASP A 13 7.43 -13.26 2.52
C ASP A 13 6.43 -12.30 3.19
N VAL A 14 6.45 -11.00 2.84
CA VAL A 14 5.53 -10.00 3.41
C VAL A 14 4.07 -10.45 3.34
N VAL A 15 3.32 -10.23 4.42
CA VAL A 15 1.88 -10.48 4.48
C VAL A 15 1.16 -9.14 4.59
N ILE A 16 0.28 -8.84 3.65
CA ILE A 16 -0.55 -7.63 3.65
C ILE A 16 -2.01 -8.05 3.80
N ASP A 17 -2.66 -7.52 4.82
CA ASP A 17 -4.10 -7.69 5.04
C ASP A 17 -4.84 -6.42 4.62
N TRP A 18 -5.94 -6.60 3.88
CA TRP A 18 -6.95 -5.58 3.64
C TRP A 18 -8.23 -5.98 4.40
N PRO A 19 -8.39 -5.53 5.65
CA PRO A 19 -9.42 -6.09 6.54
C PRO A 19 -10.85 -5.79 6.09
N VAL A 20 -11.08 -4.68 5.38
CA VAL A 20 -12.41 -4.27 4.91
C VAL A 20 -12.98 -5.28 3.91
N SER A 21 -12.13 -5.82 3.03
CA SER A 21 -12.50 -6.81 2.02
C SER A 21 -12.22 -8.25 2.46
N VAL A 22 -11.61 -8.45 3.64
CA VAL A 22 -11.18 -9.76 4.14
C VAL A 22 -10.17 -10.42 3.17
N GLU A 23 -9.34 -9.62 2.54
CA GLU A 23 -8.30 -10.08 1.63
C GLU A 23 -6.96 -10.18 2.34
N ARG A 24 -6.21 -11.25 2.03
CA ARG A 24 -4.84 -11.47 2.47
C ARG A 24 -3.95 -11.75 1.27
N ILE A 25 -2.87 -10.98 1.16
CA ILE A 25 -1.87 -11.08 0.10
C ILE A 25 -0.56 -11.55 0.75
N VAL A 26 0.01 -12.64 0.23
CA VAL A 26 1.23 -13.26 0.78
C VAL A 26 2.32 -13.26 -0.28
N GLY A 27 3.40 -12.53 -0.01
CA GLY A 27 4.57 -12.40 -0.88
C GLY A 27 4.60 -11.09 -1.67
N ARG A 28 5.79 -10.49 -1.80
CA ARG A 28 5.95 -9.15 -2.40
C ARG A 28 5.51 -9.07 -3.86
N ASP A 29 5.71 -10.13 -4.63
CA ASP A 29 5.41 -10.14 -6.07
C ASP A 29 3.90 -10.02 -6.30
N TYR A 30 3.10 -10.67 -5.46
CA TYR A 30 1.64 -10.57 -5.50
C TYR A 30 1.14 -9.19 -5.09
N TYR A 31 1.79 -8.56 -4.11
CA TYR A 31 1.46 -7.19 -3.72
C TYR A 31 1.84 -6.15 -4.79
N VAL A 32 2.96 -6.35 -5.47
CA VAL A 32 3.37 -5.48 -6.58
C VAL A 32 2.41 -5.61 -7.75
N ILE A 33 2.07 -6.84 -8.16
CA ILE A 33 1.24 -7.05 -9.36
C ILE A 33 -0.19 -6.57 -9.17
N ILE A 34 -0.81 -6.76 -7.99
CA ILE A 34 -2.18 -6.28 -7.75
C ILE A 34 -2.27 -4.75 -7.82
N ASN A 35 -1.25 -4.03 -7.35
CA ASN A 35 -1.19 -2.58 -7.47
C ASN A 35 -0.87 -2.15 -8.91
N ALA A 36 0.00 -2.86 -9.63
CA ALA A 36 0.35 -2.53 -11.01
C ALA A 36 -0.83 -2.74 -11.98
N GLU A 37 -1.64 -3.77 -11.76
CA GLU A 37 -2.79 -4.13 -12.59
C GLU A 37 -4.10 -3.48 -12.13
N TYR A 38 -4.06 -2.60 -11.12
CA TYR A 38 -5.27 -1.96 -10.61
C TYR A 38 -5.95 -1.13 -11.73
N PRO A 39 -7.25 -1.36 -12.01
CA PRO A 39 -7.94 -0.68 -13.09
C PRO A 39 -7.91 0.84 -12.95
N GLU A 40 -7.87 1.55 -14.08
CA GLU A 40 -7.95 3.02 -14.17
C GLU A 40 -6.72 3.78 -13.63
N GLY A 41 -5.70 3.05 -13.16
CA GLY A 41 -4.55 3.65 -12.50
C GLY A 41 -4.92 4.25 -11.14
N TRP A 42 -3.93 4.65 -10.36
CA TRP A 42 -4.16 5.21 -9.03
C TRP A 42 -3.12 6.26 -8.68
N SER A 43 -3.49 7.10 -7.73
CA SER A 43 -2.59 8.03 -7.07
C SER A 43 -2.82 7.98 -5.57
N ILE A 44 -1.80 8.36 -4.80
CA ILE A 44 -1.87 8.41 -3.35
C ILE A 44 -1.50 9.81 -2.91
N ARG A 45 -2.34 10.41 -2.07
CA ARG A 45 -2.03 11.65 -1.37
C ARG A 45 -1.73 11.35 0.08
N VAL A 46 -0.46 11.43 0.45
CA VAL A 46 -0.04 11.27 1.84
C VAL A 46 -0.48 12.46 2.67
N LEU A 47 -1.09 12.20 3.82
CA LEU A 47 -1.60 13.24 4.71
C LEU A 47 -0.78 13.30 5.99
N ARG A 48 -0.48 12.12 6.54
CA ARG A 48 0.27 11.98 7.79
C ARG A 48 1.00 10.65 7.79
N ILE A 49 2.21 10.68 8.34
CA ILE A 49 2.99 9.48 8.68
C ILE A 49 3.40 9.63 10.14
N VAL A 50 3.26 8.56 10.90
CA VAL A 50 3.79 8.42 12.26
C VAL A 50 4.70 7.21 12.26
N ALA A 51 5.93 7.35 12.75
CA ALA A 51 6.88 6.26 12.87
C ALA A 51 7.39 6.16 14.31
N ALA A 52 7.53 4.94 14.81
CA ALA A 52 8.02 4.66 16.15
C ALA A 52 8.75 3.30 16.16
N GLY A 53 10.08 3.33 16.33
CA GLY A 53 10.89 2.10 16.29
C GLY A 53 10.77 1.39 14.95
N GLU A 54 10.33 0.14 14.98
CA GLU A 54 10.09 -0.73 13.82
C GLU A 54 8.64 -0.64 13.32
N GLU A 55 7.86 0.33 13.76
CA GLU A 55 6.47 0.50 13.33
C GLU A 55 6.26 1.83 12.59
N ALA A 56 5.42 1.79 11.55
CA ALA A 56 4.97 2.98 10.83
C ALA A 56 3.48 2.91 10.52
N VAL A 57 2.80 4.05 10.70
CA VAL A 57 1.40 4.24 10.30
C VAL A 57 1.32 5.38 9.31
N SER A 58 0.64 5.16 8.20
CA SER A 58 0.32 6.23 7.25
C SER A 58 -1.17 6.40 7.09
N GLU A 59 -1.57 7.66 6.97
CA GLU A 59 -2.91 8.08 6.61
C GLU A 59 -2.83 8.76 5.25
N VAL A 60 -3.60 8.23 4.31
CA VAL A 60 -3.57 8.67 2.92
C VAL A 60 -4.98 8.84 2.37
N GLU A 61 -5.05 9.60 1.29
CA GLU A 61 -6.22 9.63 0.42
C GLU A 61 -5.91 8.97 -0.92
N VAL A 62 -6.89 8.22 -1.42
CA VAL A 62 -6.86 7.54 -2.71
C VAL A 62 -8.02 8.10 -3.53
N PRO A 63 -7.80 9.07 -4.43
CA PRO A 63 -8.84 9.57 -5.30
C PRO A 63 -9.14 8.54 -6.40
N HIS A 64 -10.42 8.22 -6.57
CA HIS A 64 -10.95 7.46 -7.69
C HIS A 64 -11.90 8.34 -8.49
N GLU A 65 -11.86 8.22 -9.81
CA GLU A 65 -12.71 9.04 -10.69
C GLU A 65 -14.20 8.76 -10.49
N THR A 66 -14.57 7.49 -10.30
CA THR A 66 -15.97 7.05 -10.25
C THR A 66 -16.58 7.02 -8.85
N THR A 67 -15.76 6.73 -7.83
CA THR A 67 -16.24 6.55 -6.45
C THR A 67 -15.84 7.68 -5.50
N GLY A 68 -15.14 8.70 -5.99
CA GLY A 68 -14.64 9.81 -5.18
C GLY A 68 -13.40 9.45 -4.37
N VAL A 69 -13.16 10.16 -3.27
CA VAL A 69 -11.93 10.05 -2.47
C VAL A 69 -12.13 9.07 -1.32
N HIS A 70 -11.26 8.05 -1.26
CA HIS A 70 -11.19 7.11 -0.14
C HIS A 70 -10.10 7.52 0.86
N ARG A 71 -10.35 7.32 2.15
CA ARG A 71 -9.35 7.46 3.23
C ARG A 71 -8.85 6.08 3.63
N VAL A 72 -7.52 5.94 3.67
CA VAL A 72 -6.87 4.67 4.04
C VAL A 72 -5.88 4.93 5.17
N ALA A 73 -5.90 4.05 6.17
CA ALA A 73 -4.86 3.94 7.17
C ALA A 73 -4.15 2.60 6.99
N SER A 74 -2.83 2.61 6.91
CA SER A 74 -2.02 1.38 6.84
C SER A 74 -1.01 1.35 7.98
N PHE A 75 -0.83 0.16 8.54
CA PHE A 75 0.06 -0.13 9.66
C PHE A 75 1.13 -1.10 9.17
N TRP A 76 2.39 -0.76 9.38
CA TRP A 76 3.54 -1.49 8.86
C TRP A 76 4.51 -1.79 9.99
N THR A 77 5.11 -2.97 9.92
CA THR A 77 6.40 -3.26 10.56
C THR A 77 7.49 -3.01 9.52
N VAL A 78 8.54 -2.27 9.90
CA VAL A 78 9.60 -1.75 9.02
C VAL A 78 10.93 -2.40 9.35
#